data_AF-A0A7J5X409-F1
#
_entry.id   AF-A0A7J5X409-F1
#
_cell.length_a   1.000
_cell.length_b   1.000
_cell.length_c   1.000
_cell.angle_alpha   90.00
_cell.angle_beta   90.00
_cell.angle_gamma   90.00
#
_symmetry.space_group_name_H-M   'P 1'
#
loop_
_entity.id
_entity.type
_entity.pdbx_description
1 polymer ?
#
loop_
_entity_poly.entity_id
_entity_poly.type
_entity_poly.pdbx_seq_one_letter_code
_entity_poly.pdbx_strand_id
1 'polypeptide(L)'
;MARRSRSRSTPSVAQRRRQAAITVAAFVIIGLVFAITWFINNSRDSSADDMRTAAASSTTKATKSKASKAATTTKTTTIRTTTTKTSRPKTSTARTATKTSRASKTSKTPAPASIPAHVTRTLAYIDAGEWPEAARAPGTKGGMTFRNNEGHLPATDANDRRITYREWDVNPKAPNRGRDAERIVTGSDGSAWYTADHYRSFIQIRGPS
;
A
#
# COMPACT_ATOMS: atom_id res chain seq x y z
N MET A 1 -16.88 43.82 -34.07
CA MET A 1 -18.03 43.25 -33.32
C MET A 1 -18.32 41.85 -33.85
N ALA A 2 -18.26 40.80 -33.03
CA ALA A 2 -18.90 39.50 -33.27
C ALA A 2 -18.91 38.69 -31.96
N ARG A 3 -20.02 38.69 -31.23
CA ARG A 3 -20.24 37.83 -30.05
C ARG A 3 -20.66 36.44 -30.55
N ARG A 4 -19.85 35.41 -30.28
CA ARG A 4 -20.25 34.01 -30.46
C ARG A 4 -21.08 33.55 -29.27
N SER A 5 -22.38 33.38 -29.48
CA SER A 5 -23.31 32.79 -28.52
C SER A 5 -23.01 31.30 -28.32
N ARG A 6 -22.66 30.89 -27.09
CA ARG A 6 -22.64 29.47 -26.69
C ARG A 6 -24.04 29.08 -26.24
N SER A 7 -24.74 28.27 -27.03
CA SER A 7 -25.97 27.61 -26.60
C SER A 7 -25.65 26.59 -25.50
N ARG A 8 -26.26 26.76 -24.32
CA ARG A 8 -26.28 25.72 -23.27
C ARG A 8 -27.27 24.65 -23.69
N SER A 9 -26.79 23.47 -24.03
CA SER A 9 -27.63 22.28 -24.26
C SER A 9 -28.25 21.84 -22.93
N THR A 10 -29.57 21.82 -22.86
CA THR A 10 -30.31 21.23 -21.73
C THR A 10 -30.28 19.70 -21.84
N PRO A 11 -29.94 18.97 -20.76
CA PRO A 11 -29.92 17.51 -20.80
C PRO A 11 -31.35 16.94 -20.87
N SER A 12 -31.52 15.93 -21.73
CA SER A 12 -32.77 15.18 -21.95
C SER A 12 -33.29 14.53 -20.66
N VAL A 13 -34.63 14.40 -20.55
CA VAL A 13 -35.36 13.79 -19.43
C VAL A 13 -34.88 12.37 -19.10
N ALA A 14 -34.36 11.64 -20.10
CA ALA A 14 -33.79 10.30 -19.89
C ALA A 14 -32.48 10.31 -19.07
N GLN A 15 -31.72 11.41 -19.09
CA GLN A 15 -30.47 11.56 -18.35
C GLN A 15 -30.70 11.91 -16.86
N ARG A 16 -31.87 12.48 -16.52
CA ARG A 16 -32.26 12.80 -15.14
C ARG A 16 -32.68 11.57 -14.33
N ARG A 17 -33.24 10.54 -14.97
CA ARG A 17 -33.70 9.32 -14.26
C ARG A 17 -32.57 8.40 -13.81
N ARG A 18 -31.39 8.46 -14.44
CA ARG A 18 -30.22 7.66 -14.03
C ARG A 18 -29.44 8.24 -12.85
N GLN A 19 -29.66 9.51 -12.50
CA GLN A 19 -29.03 10.14 -11.33
C GLN A 19 -29.89 10.08 -10.05
N ALA A 20 -31.18 9.76 -10.15
CA ALA A 20 -32.06 9.65 -8.98
C ALA A 20 -32.00 8.29 -8.27
N ALA A 21 -31.52 7.23 -8.93
CA ALA A 21 -31.45 5.88 -8.35
C ALA A 21 -30.16 5.62 -7.55
N ILE A 22 -29.08 6.37 -7.78
CA ILE A 22 -27.77 6.14 -7.13
C ILE A 22 -27.69 6.82 -5.75
N THR A 23 -28.43 7.91 -5.53
CA THR A 23 -28.33 8.68 -4.27
C THR A 23 -29.03 7.99 -3.11
N VAL A 24 -30.19 7.34 -3.32
CA VAL A 24 -30.93 6.69 -2.22
C VAL A 24 -30.20 5.42 -1.73
N ALA A 25 -29.57 4.65 -2.62
CA ALA A 25 -28.81 3.46 -2.25
C ALA A 25 -27.53 3.79 -1.45
N ALA A 26 -26.85 4.90 -1.77
CA ALA A 26 -25.64 5.32 -1.05
C ALA A 26 -25.91 5.78 0.38
N PHE A 27 -27.03 6.50 0.64
CA PHE A 27 -27.37 6.94 2.00
C PHE A 27 -27.82 5.80 2.92
N VAL A 28 -28.47 4.75 2.40
CA VAL A 28 -28.85 3.57 3.21
C VAL A 28 -27.61 2.78 3.64
N ILE A 29 -26.63 2.60 2.75
CA ILE A 29 -25.39 1.89 3.08
C ILE A 29 -24.54 2.69 4.08
N ILE A 30 -24.44 4.02 3.92
CA ILE A 30 -23.71 4.88 4.86
C ILE A 30 -24.39 4.89 6.23
N GLY A 31 -25.73 4.96 6.29
CA GLY A 31 -26.48 4.88 7.54
C GLY A 31 -26.29 3.55 8.28
N LEU A 32 -26.23 2.43 7.56
CA LEU A 32 -26.05 1.10 8.13
C LEU A 32 -24.63 0.89 8.66
N VAL A 33 -23.61 1.43 7.98
CA VAL A 33 -22.22 1.44 8.46
C VAL A 33 -22.04 2.36 9.68
N PHE A 34 -22.69 3.53 9.70
CA PHE A 34 -22.68 4.42 10.87
C PHE A 34 -23.40 3.82 12.09
N ALA A 35 -24.55 3.17 11.91
CA ALA A 35 -25.28 2.51 12.99
C ALA A 35 -24.48 1.37 13.63
N ILE A 36 -23.80 0.54 12.82
CA ILE A 36 -22.93 -0.54 13.32
C ILE A 36 -21.71 0.04 14.05
N THR A 37 -21.11 1.13 13.54
CA THR A 37 -19.92 1.73 14.15
C THR A 37 -20.26 2.48 15.45
N TRP A 38 -21.42 3.11 15.55
CA TRP A 38 -21.86 3.79 16.77
C TRP A 38 -22.30 2.81 17.88
N PHE A 39 -22.92 1.68 17.52
CA PHE A 39 -23.43 0.71 18.50
C PHE A 39 -22.32 -0.09 19.21
N ILE A 40 -21.15 -0.28 18.58
CA ILE A 40 -20.02 -0.99 19.21
C ILE A 40 -19.23 -0.07 20.16
N ASN A 41 -19.33 1.26 20.02
CA ASN A 41 -18.52 2.22 20.77
C ASN A 41 -19.29 2.99 21.87
N ASN A 42 -20.55 2.64 22.18
CA ASN A 42 -21.36 3.30 23.22
C ASN A 42 -21.75 2.38 24.39
N SER A 43 -20.91 1.40 24.75
CA SER A 43 -21.13 0.56 25.93
C SER A 43 -20.08 0.77 27.01
N ARG A 44 -19.81 2.04 27.33
CA ARG A 44 -19.05 2.57 28.49
C ARG A 44 -19.42 4.06 28.57
N ASP A 45 -20.04 4.64 29.58
CA ASP A 45 -20.35 4.32 30.96
C ASP A 45 -21.53 5.25 31.37
N SER A 46 -22.41 4.88 32.30
CA SER A 46 -23.14 5.86 33.12
C SER A 46 -23.65 5.25 34.41
N SER A 47 -23.14 5.81 35.49
CA SER A 47 -23.35 5.51 36.90
C SER A 47 -24.69 6.02 37.45
N ALA A 48 -25.03 5.51 38.65
CA ALA A 48 -25.78 6.17 39.73
C ALA A 48 -27.33 6.22 39.54
N ASP A 49 -28.23 5.98 40.50
CA ASP A 49 -28.20 5.91 41.97
C ASP A 49 -29.39 5.08 42.54
N ASP A 50 -29.21 4.62 43.78
CA ASP A 50 -30.16 4.39 44.90
C ASP A 50 -31.56 3.77 44.71
N MET A 51 -31.81 2.68 45.46
CA MET A 51 -32.96 2.61 46.37
C MET A 51 -32.81 1.56 47.49
N ARG A 52 -33.18 1.99 48.70
CA ARG A 52 -33.11 1.33 50.01
C ARG A 52 -33.91 0.00 50.11
N THR A 53 -33.49 -0.91 51.00
CA THR A 53 -34.15 -1.25 52.30
C THR A 53 -33.91 -2.73 52.72
N ALA A 54 -33.62 -2.91 54.01
CA ALA A 54 -33.82 -4.08 54.87
C ALA A 54 -32.92 -5.34 54.77
N ALA A 55 -32.16 -5.50 55.85
CA ALA A 55 -32.19 -6.65 56.78
C ALA A 55 -31.44 -7.96 56.46
N ALA A 56 -30.62 -8.29 57.47
CA ALA A 56 -30.32 -9.62 58.00
C ALA A 56 -29.22 -10.47 57.36
N SER A 57 -28.18 -10.72 58.18
CA SER A 57 -27.45 -12.00 58.33
C SER A 57 -26.53 -12.39 57.18
N SER A 58 -25.34 -12.97 57.33
CA SER A 58 -24.49 -13.41 58.44
C SER A 58 -23.18 -13.94 57.80
N THR A 59 -22.14 -14.14 58.62
CA THR A 59 -21.09 -15.18 58.43
C THR A 59 -19.79 -14.83 57.66
N THR A 60 -18.81 -14.37 58.44
CA THR A 60 -17.40 -14.84 58.57
C THR A 60 -16.73 -15.67 57.45
N LYS A 61 -15.57 -15.19 56.97
CA LYS A 61 -14.21 -15.83 57.05
C LYS A 61 -13.21 -15.06 56.17
N ALA A 62 -12.23 -14.37 56.76
CA ALA A 62 -10.88 -14.87 57.07
C ALA A 62 -9.95 -15.08 55.86
N THR A 63 -9.12 -14.07 55.62
CA THR A 63 -7.65 -14.10 55.41
C THR A 63 -6.97 -15.45 55.14
N LYS A 64 -6.18 -15.52 54.06
CA LYS A 64 -4.80 -16.04 54.13
C LYS A 64 -3.96 -15.66 52.92
N SER A 65 -2.96 -14.82 53.17
CA SER A 65 -1.73 -14.68 52.40
C SER A 65 -0.81 -15.88 52.66
N LYS A 66 -0.08 -16.35 51.63
CA LYS A 66 1.26 -16.93 51.82
C LYS A 66 2.09 -16.93 50.54
N ALA A 67 3.29 -16.39 50.69
CA ALA A 67 4.39 -16.32 49.75
C ALA A 67 5.14 -17.67 49.57
N SER A 68 6.25 -17.57 48.82
CA SER A 68 7.42 -18.48 48.64
C SER A 68 7.36 -19.31 47.34
N LYS A 69 8.42 -19.52 46.56
CA LYS A 69 9.86 -19.49 46.87
C LYS A 69 10.68 -19.48 45.57
N ALA A 70 11.88 -18.91 45.67
CA ALA A 70 12.94 -18.88 44.67
C ALA A 70 13.65 -20.22 44.45
N ALA A 71 14.34 -20.39 43.30
CA ALA A 71 15.66 -21.03 43.22
C ALA A 71 16.38 -20.72 41.90
N THR A 72 17.54 -20.08 42.04
CA THR A 72 18.65 -19.86 41.11
C THR A 72 19.38 -21.16 40.76
N THR A 73 19.99 -21.29 39.56
CA THR A 73 21.33 -21.90 39.36
C THR A 73 21.95 -21.52 38.01
N THR A 74 23.21 -21.10 38.09
CA THR A 74 24.18 -20.58 37.12
C THR A 74 24.99 -21.69 36.42
N LYS A 75 25.64 -21.38 35.27
CA LYS A 75 26.94 -21.89 34.68
C LYS A 75 26.98 -21.50 33.18
N THR A 76 27.78 -20.59 32.62
CA THR A 76 29.25 -20.35 32.49
C THR A 76 30.00 -21.33 31.56
N THR A 77 30.82 -20.75 30.64
CA THR A 77 31.94 -21.30 29.82
C THR A 77 31.51 -21.91 28.46
N THR A 78 32.02 -21.54 27.27
CA THR A 78 33.45 -21.48 26.87
C THR A 78 33.62 -20.76 25.51
N ILE A 79 34.66 -19.92 25.42
CA ILE A 79 35.27 -19.38 24.20
C ILE A 79 36.14 -20.46 23.55
N ARG A 80 36.03 -20.72 22.24
CA ARG A 80 37.16 -21.29 21.49
C ARG A 80 37.22 -20.87 20.02
N THR A 81 38.20 -20.05 19.74
CA THR A 81 38.85 -19.77 18.46
C THR A 81 39.53 -21.03 17.91
N THR A 82 39.37 -21.34 16.63
CA THR A 82 40.36 -22.12 15.86
C THR A 82 40.50 -21.55 14.45
N THR A 83 41.65 -20.94 14.24
CA THR A 83 42.30 -20.70 12.96
C THR A 83 42.68 -22.02 12.29
N THR A 84 42.46 -22.15 10.98
CA THR A 84 43.38 -22.89 10.10
C THR A 84 43.48 -22.21 8.73
N LYS A 85 44.70 -21.82 8.43
CA LYS A 85 45.25 -21.32 7.18
C LYS A 85 45.89 -22.53 6.49
N THR A 86 45.88 -22.61 5.14
CA THR A 86 47.08 -22.84 4.29
C THR A 86 46.79 -23.51 2.93
N SER A 87 47.38 -22.88 1.90
CA SER A 87 47.95 -23.37 0.61
C SER A 87 47.10 -23.75 -0.63
N ARG A 88 47.19 -22.84 -1.63
CA ARG A 88 47.32 -23.02 -3.12
C ARG A 88 48.54 -23.94 -3.48
N PRO A 89 48.89 -24.30 -4.75
CA PRO A 89 48.38 -23.93 -6.09
C PRO A 89 48.42 -25.04 -7.21
N LYS A 90 48.10 -24.61 -8.45
CA LYS A 90 48.49 -25.09 -9.82
C LYS A 90 47.38 -25.73 -10.65
N THR A 91 47.31 -25.69 -11.99
CA THR A 91 47.69 -24.77 -13.10
C THR A 91 47.02 -25.36 -14.36
N SER A 92 46.58 -24.50 -15.31
CA SER A 92 46.29 -24.73 -16.74
C SER A 92 45.32 -25.84 -17.19
N THR A 93 44.37 -25.51 -18.06
CA THR A 93 44.48 -25.76 -19.53
C THR A 93 43.38 -25.00 -20.27
N ALA A 94 43.76 -24.34 -21.36
CA ALA A 94 42.88 -23.68 -22.31
C ALA A 94 42.10 -24.67 -23.18
N ARG A 95 40.84 -24.38 -23.53
CA ARG A 95 40.30 -24.68 -24.86
C ARG A 95 39.01 -23.94 -25.22
N THR A 96 39.10 -23.29 -26.36
CA THR A 96 38.08 -23.11 -27.41
C THR A 96 36.98 -22.06 -27.21
N ALA A 97 37.15 -20.99 -27.99
CA ALA A 97 36.11 -20.06 -28.39
C ALA A 97 34.96 -20.76 -29.11
N THR A 98 33.73 -20.50 -28.67
CA THR A 98 32.54 -20.56 -29.52
C THR A 98 31.75 -19.26 -29.36
N LYS A 99 31.63 -18.59 -30.49
CA LYS A 99 30.93 -17.34 -30.74
C LYS A 99 29.42 -17.61 -30.58
N THR A 100 28.80 -17.09 -29.53
CA THR A 100 27.34 -16.93 -29.48
C THR A 100 27.04 -15.63 -28.76
N SER A 101 26.34 -14.76 -29.48
CA SER A 101 25.98 -13.38 -29.14
C SER A 101 25.39 -13.26 -27.73
N ARG A 102 26.24 -12.92 -26.77
CA ARG A 102 25.84 -12.38 -25.47
C ARG A 102 25.32 -10.97 -25.73
N ALA A 103 24.01 -10.84 -25.89
CA ALA A 103 23.33 -9.55 -25.84
C ALA A 103 23.71 -8.88 -24.53
N SER A 104 24.60 -7.90 -24.63
CA SER A 104 25.07 -7.07 -23.55
C SER A 104 23.86 -6.40 -22.91
N LYS A 105 23.49 -6.85 -21.71
CA LYS A 105 22.68 -6.05 -20.79
C LYS A 105 23.56 -4.88 -20.35
N THR A 106 23.65 -3.86 -21.20
CA THR A 106 24.19 -2.57 -20.82
C THR A 106 23.21 -1.96 -19.83
N SER A 107 23.56 -1.99 -18.55
CA SER A 107 23.12 -1.01 -17.57
C SER A 107 23.56 0.37 -18.07
N LYS A 108 22.72 0.99 -18.90
CA LYS A 108 22.89 2.39 -19.29
C LYS A 108 22.40 3.24 -18.13
N THR A 109 23.32 3.96 -17.50
CA THR A 109 23.03 5.15 -16.70
C THR A 109 22.10 6.07 -17.51
N PRO A 110 20.94 6.50 -16.99
CA PRO A 110 20.01 7.26 -17.81
C PRO A 110 20.49 8.70 -18.00
N ALA A 111 20.48 9.12 -19.27
CA ALA A 111 20.29 10.49 -19.74
C ALA A 111 19.11 11.18 -19.00
N PRO A 112 18.98 12.53 -19.00
CA PRO A 112 17.92 13.24 -18.28
C PRO A 112 16.57 12.52 -18.41
N ALA A 113 16.02 12.14 -17.25
CA ALA A 113 15.10 11.03 -17.06
C ALA A 113 13.74 11.27 -17.74
N SER A 114 13.70 11.08 -19.04
CA SER A 114 12.46 11.00 -19.79
C SER A 114 11.69 9.77 -19.33
N ILE A 115 10.44 9.97 -18.92
CA ILE A 115 9.54 8.87 -18.54
C ILE A 115 9.36 7.95 -19.75
N PRO A 116 9.61 6.63 -19.61
CA PRO A 116 9.43 5.70 -20.72
C PRO A 116 8.00 5.70 -21.27
N ALA A 117 7.85 5.55 -22.59
CA ALA A 117 6.55 5.63 -23.25
C ALA A 117 5.52 4.59 -22.72
N HIS A 118 5.96 3.39 -22.37
CA HIS A 118 5.08 2.37 -21.80
C HIS A 118 4.50 2.79 -20.45
N VAL A 119 5.28 3.49 -19.63
CA VAL A 119 4.82 4.05 -18.35
C VAL A 119 3.70 5.07 -18.59
N THR A 120 3.88 6.00 -19.54
CA THR A 120 2.83 6.98 -19.86
C THR A 120 1.57 6.33 -20.42
N ARG A 121 1.70 5.26 -21.22
CA ARG A 121 0.56 4.49 -21.72
C ARG A 121 -0.19 3.81 -20.57
N THR A 122 0.51 3.15 -19.65
CA THR A 122 -0.12 2.51 -18.49
C THR A 122 -0.78 3.55 -17.59
N LEU A 123 -0.15 4.72 -17.37
CA LEU A 123 -0.76 5.81 -16.60
C LEU A 123 -2.09 6.27 -17.22
N ALA A 124 -2.20 6.36 -18.55
CA ALA A 124 -3.45 6.70 -19.21
C ALA A 124 -4.57 5.66 -18.94
N TYR A 125 -4.24 4.37 -18.93
CA TYR A 125 -5.21 3.33 -18.54
C TYR A 125 -5.59 3.39 -17.05
N ILE A 126 -4.64 3.75 -16.18
CA ILE A 126 -4.90 3.96 -14.75
C ILE A 126 -5.86 5.13 -14.55
N ASP A 127 -5.60 6.27 -15.20
CA ASP A 127 -6.44 7.47 -15.11
C ASP A 127 -7.85 7.21 -15.69
N ALA A 128 -7.97 6.35 -16.69
CA ALA A 128 -9.26 5.91 -17.25
C ALA A 128 -9.99 4.87 -16.39
N GLY A 129 -9.35 4.31 -15.35
CA GLY A 129 -9.90 3.23 -14.54
C GLY A 129 -9.96 1.87 -15.24
N GLU A 130 -9.17 1.69 -16.30
CA GLU A 130 -9.14 0.48 -17.14
C GLU A 130 -8.01 -0.48 -16.77
N TRP A 131 -7.03 -0.03 -15.97
CA TRP A 131 -5.94 -0.86 -15.47
C TRP A 131 -6.30 -1.48 -14.10
N PRO A 132 -5.97 -2.76 -13.82
CA PRO A 132 -5.12 -3.69 -14.59
C PRO A 132 -5.82 -4.52 -15.67
N GLU A 133 -7.13 -4.42 -15.85
CA GLU A 133 -7.91 -5.24 -16.79
C GLU A 133 -7.43 -5.09 -18.25
N ALA A 134 -7.09 -3.87 -18.67
CA ALA A 134 -6.54 -3.56 -19.99
C ALA A 134 -5.23 -4.31 -20.28
N ALA A 135 -4.50 -4.77 -19.26
CA ALA A 135 -3.29 -5.58 -19.43
C ALA A 135 -3.58 -6.95 -20.07
N ARG A 136 -4.81 -7.47 -19.93
CA ARG A 136 -5.24 -8.81 -20.38
C ARG A 136 -4.28 -9.93 -19.94
N ALA A 137 -3.63 -9.74 -18.80
CA ALA A 137 -2.60 -10.62 -18.26
C ALA A 137 -2.93 -11.00 -16.82
N PRO A 138 -3.48 -12.22 -16.59
CA PRO A 138 -3.85 -12.68 -15.26
C PRO A 138 -2.71 -12.55 -14.24
N GLY A 139 -3.02 -11.88 -13.13
CA GLY A 139 -2.09 -11.62 -12.04
C GLY A 139 -1.31 -10.31 -12.15
N THR A 140 -1.55 -9.49 -13.17
CA THR A 140 -1.23 -8.05 -13.13
C THR A 140 -2.07 -7.40 -12.03
N LYS A 141 -1.45 -6.53 -11.23
CA LYS A 141 -2.08 -5.92 -10.05
C LYS A 141 -2.07 -4.40 -10.15
N GLY A 142 -3.03 -3.80 -9.47
CA GLY A 142 -3.10 -2.36 -9.33
C GLY A 142 -4.19 -1.93 -8.36
N GLY A 143 -4.09 -0.69 -7.88
CA GLY A 143 -5.06 -0.08 -6.98
C GLY A 143 -4.91 -0.47 -5.51
N MET A 144 -3.85 -1.19 -5.15
CA MET A 144 -3.57 -1.49 -3.74
C MET A 144 -2.98 -0.25 -3.06
N THR A 145 -3.16 -0.14 -1.74
CA THR A 145 -2.62 0.97 -0.95
C THR A 145 -1.10 0.92 -0.93
N PHE A 146 -0.44 1.98 -1.38
CA PHE A 146 0.96 2.22 -1.12
C PHE A 146 1.12 3.02 0.17
N ARG A 147 1.83 2.48 1.15
CA ARG A 147 1.87 3.05 2.50
C ARG A 147 2.86 4.22 2.64
N ASN A 148 3.82 4.33 1.72
CA ASN A 148 4.91 5.31 1.79
C ASN A 148 5.65 5.27 3.14
N ASN A 149 5.98 4.07 3.63
CA ASN A 149 6.59 3.89 4.96
C ASN A 149 8.01 4.49 5.02
N GLU A 150 8.72 4.45 3.90
CA GLU A 150 10.07 4.97 3.72
C GLU A 150 10.09 6.49 3.50
N GLY A 151 8.91 7.11 3.30
CA GLY A 151 8.79 8.56 3.14
C GLY A 151 9.43 9.11 1.86
N HIS A 152 9.56 8.31 0.81
CA HIS A 152 10.13 8.76 -0.47
C HIS A 152 9.21 9.72 -1.24
N LEU A 153 7.90 9.66 -0.98
CA LEU A 153 6.90 10.56 -1.56
C LEU A 153 6.43 11.58 -0.51
N PRO A 154 5.89 12.75 -0.92
CA PRO A 154 5.31 13.72 0.00
C PRO A 154 4.24 13.10 0.93
N ALA A 155 4.19 13.52 2.19
CA ALA A 155 3.20 13.01 3.13
C ALA A 155 1.87 13.78 3.06
N THR A 156 1.94 15.06 2.68
CA THR A 156 0.82 16.00 2.65
C THR A 156 0.74 16.75 1.32
N ASP A 157 -0.48 17.17 0.97
CA ASP A 157 -0.75 18.01 -0.19
C ASP A 157 -0.46 19.50 0.09
N ALA A 158 -0.73 20.36 -0.89
CA ALA A 158 -0.52 21.80 -0.76
C ALA A 158 -1.38 22.50 0.33
N ASN A 159 -2.35 21.79 0.91
CA ASN A 159 -3.24 22.29 1.96
C ASN A 159 -3.04 21.52 3.29
N ASP A 160 -1.88 20.90 3.49
CA ASP A 160 -1.53 20.07 4.65
C ASP A 160 -2.46 18.87 4.89
N ARG A 161 -3.19 18.39 3.87
CA ARG A 161 -3.97 17.15 3.98
C ARG A 161 -3.11 15.95 3.65
N ARG A 162 -3.26 14.86 4.42
CA ARG A 162 -2.53 13.62 4.20
C ARG A 162 -2.82 13.03 2.82
N ILE A 163 -1.78 12.76 2.03
CA ILE A 163 -1.91 12.10 0.74
C ILE A 163 -2.07 10.59 0.96
N THR A 164 -3.05 10.01 0.26
CA THR A 164 -3.17 8.56 0.14
C THR A 164 -2.64 8.12 -1.21
N TYR A 165 -1.91 7.01 -1.23
CA TYR A 165 -1.27 6.51 -2.44
C TYR A 165 -1.81 5.14 -2.83
N ARG A 166 -1.90 4.92 -4.14
CA ARG A 166 -2.18 3.61 -4.73
C ARG A 166 -1.04 3.20 -5.63
N GLU A 167 -0.69 1.92 -5.62
CA GLU A 167 0.33 1.34 -6.48
C GLU A 167 -0.27 0.54 -7.64
N TRP A 168 0.47 0.52 -8.75
CA TRP A 168 0.08 -0.13 -9.99
C TRP A 168 1.29 -0.80 -10.63
N ASP A 169 1.15 -2.07 -11.02
CA ASP A 169 2.12 -2.70 -11.91
C ASP A 169 2.17 -1.91 -13.23
N VAL A 170 3.36 -1.67 -13.79
CA VAL A 170 3.49 -0.94 -15.05
C VAL A 170 3.27 -1.86 -16.26
N ASN A 171 3.88 -3.03 -16.22
CA ASN A 171 3.87 -3.98 -17.32
C ASN A 171 2.87 -5.12 -17.05
N PRO A 172 2.22 -5.67 -18.09
CA PRO A 172 1.46 -6.91 -17.95
C PRO A 172 2.34 -8.03 -17.39
N LYS A 173 1.83 -8.76 -16.39
CA LYS A 173 2.56 -9.88 -15.78
C LYS A 173 2.83 -10.97 -16.81
N ALA A 174 4.10 -11.33 -16.99
CA ALA A 174 4.48 -12.44 -17.85
C ALA A 174 3.99 -13.80 -17.28
N PRO A 175 3.56 -14.74 -18.15
CA PRO A 175 3.20 -16.10 -17.73
C PRO A 175 4.37 -16.78 -17.01
N ASN A 176 4.07 -17.55 -15.97
CA ASN A 176 5.05 -18.35 -15.21
C ASN A 176 6.23 -17.54 -14.64
N ARG A 177 6.04 -16.23 -14.44
CA ARG A 177 7.02 -15.31 -13.84
C ARG A 177 6.37 -14.50 -12.72
N GLY A 178 7.20 -14.02 -11.81
CA GLY A 178 6.79 -12.98 -10.87
C GLY A 178 6.50 -11.66 -11.58
N ARG A 179 5.88 -10.73 -10.86
CA ARG A 179 5.80 -9.32 -11.28
C ARG A 179 7.21 -8.74 -11.35
N ASP A 180 7.45 -7.80 -12.25
CA ASP A 180 8.72 -7.10 -12.34
C ASP A 180 8.87 -6.04 -11.23
N ALA A 181 9.89 -5.18 -11.33
CA ALA A 181 10.17 -4.12 -10.36
C ALA A 181 9.43 -2.80 -10.65
N GLU A 182 8.84 -2.63 -11.84
CA GLU A 182 8.34 -1.34 -12.29
C GLU A 182 6.96 -1.04 -11.71
N ARG A 183 6.81 0.15 -11.12
CA ARG A 183 5.53 0.59 -10.53
C ARG A 183 5.22 2.04 -10.88
N ILE A 184 3.94 2.31 -11.06
CA ILE A 184 3.38 3.66 -10.95
C ILE A 184 2.72 3.78 -9.58
N VAL A 185 2.89 4.93 -8.93
CA VAL A 185 2.21 5.29 -7.69
C VAL A 185 1.41 6.57 -7.92
N THR A 186 0.10 6.52 -7.70
CA THR A 186 -0.80 7.68 -7.85
C THR A 186 -1.23 8.20 -6.49
N GLY A 187 -1.12 9.51 -6.27
CA GLY A 187 -1.58 10.19 -5.06
C GLY A 187 -3.02 10.69 -5.18
N SER A 188 -3.70 10.80 -4.05
CA SER A 188 -5.05 11.39 -3.95
C SER A 188 -5.08 12.89 -4.27
N ASP A 189 -3.92 13.53 -4.30
CA ASP A 189 -3.70 14.90 -4.77
C ASP A 189 -3.57 15.00 -6.30
N GLY A 190 -3.75 13.89 -7.03
CA GLY A 190 -3.61 13.83 -8.49
C GLY A 190 -2.18 13.57 -9.00
N SER A 191 -1.19 13.55 -8.09
CA SER A 191 0.20 13.28 -8.45
C SER A 191 0.42 11.85 -8.96
N ALA A 192 1.43 11.65 -9.81
CA ALA A 192 1.84 10.34 -10.29
C ALA A 192 3.37 10.22 -10.32
N TRP A 193 3.86 9.08 -9.84
CA TRP A 193 5.28 8.79 -9.65
C TRP A 193 5.63 7.44 -10.28
N TYR A 194 6.80 7.33 -10.88
CA TYR A 194 7.32 6.11 -11.47
C TYR A 194 8.54 5.63 -10.70
N THR A 195 8.62 4.33 -10.44
CA THR A 195 9.81 3.65 -9.93
C THR A 195 10.17 2.50 -10.87
N ALA A 196 11.43 2.44 -11.29
CA ALA A 196 11.99 1.34 -12.07
C ALA A 196 12.62 0.24 -11.18
N ASP A 197 12.81 0.53 -9.90
CA ASP A 197 13.69 -0.19 -8.98
C ASP A 197 12.96 -0.67 -7.72
N HIS A 198 11.64 -0.87 -7.83
CA HIS A 198 10.79 -1.39 -6.76
C HIS A 198 10.82 -0.51 -5.51
N TYR A 199 10.42 0.75 -5.69
CA TYR A 199 10.23 1.78 -4.66
C TYR A 199 11.50 2.37 -4.05
N ARG A 200 12.71 2.06 -4.57
CA ARG A 200 13.96 2.63 -4.05
C ARG A 200 14.19 4.07 -4.49
N SER A 201 13.76 4.40 -5.71
CA SER A 201 13.79 5.76 -6.24
C SER A 201 12.53 6.03 -7.06
N PHE A 202 12.20 7.33 -7.17
CA PHE A 202 11.02 7.78 -7.90
C PHE A 202 11.36 8.92 -8.84
N ILE A 203 10.68 8.93 -9.99
CA ILE A 203 10.64 10.04 -10.93
C ILE A 203 9.20 10.53 -10.98
N GLN A 204 8.99 11.83 -10.81
CA GLN A 204 7.66 12.43 -10.92
C GLN A 204 7.22 12.44 -12.39
N ILE A 205 6.04 11.88 -12.66
CA ILE A 205 5.41 11.89 -13.99
C ILE A 205 4.47 13.09 -14.11
N ARG A 206 3.65 13.32 -13.07
CA ARG A 206 2.64 14.38 -12.98
C ARG A 206 2.62 14.94 -11.55
N GLY A 207 2.53 16.27 -11.43
CA GLY A 207 2.38 16.96 -10.16
C GLY A 207 0.95 16.88 -9.57
N PRO A 208 0.73 17.44 -8.37
CA PRO A 208 -0.60 17.60 -7.80
C PRO A 208 -1.52 18.42 -8.73
N SER A 209 -2.84 18.18 -8.68
CA SER A 209 -3.87 18.82 -9.51
C SER A 209 -5.04 19.36 -8.72
#